data_AF-A0A3R7SBG5-F1
#
_entry.id   AF-A0A3R7SBG5-F1
#
_cell.length_a   1.000
_cell.length_b   1.000
_cell.length_c   1.000
_cell.angle_alpha   90.00
_cell.angle_beta   90.00
_cell.angle_gamma   90.00
#
_symmetry.space_group_name_H-M   'P 1'
#
loop_
_entity.id
_entity.type
_entity.pdbx_description
1 polymer ?
#
loop_
_entity_poly.entity_id
_entity_poly.type
_entity_poly.pdbx_seq_one_letter_code
_entity_poly.pdbx_strand_id
1 'polypeptide(L)'
;MSPPDSLPVVETFHSLQGEGHHCGRSAFFIRLAGCKVGCTWCDTKHSWPLENHPRRSIDALAQEAVEAARNGAAFTVITGGEPLHHDLSRLTDVLAEHGNETHLETSGVDRLSGSPDWITLSPKRHSPPRRELLQRCDELKVIVHEQDDLSFAEEMASETGPGTVLLLQPGWQSEDGQRLSIEHVRCQRRWKLGLQTHKWLGLR
;
A
#
# COMPACT_ATOMS: atom_id res chain seq x y z
N MET A 1 23.20 6.77 7.29
CA MET A 1 23.12 5.60 8.20
C MET A 1 23.15 4.37 7.32
N SER A 2 23.79 3.29 7.75
CA SER A 2 23.76 2.04 6.98
C SER A 2 22.32 1.50 6.93
N PRO A 3 21.90 0.85 5.82
CA PRO A 3 20.61 0.18 5.76
C PRO A 3 20.45 -0.82 6.91
N PRO A 4 19.23 -1.03 7.43
CA PRO A 4 18.99 -1.97 8.53
C PRO A 4 19.17 -3.42 8.06
N ASP A 5 19.59 -4.31 8.95
CA ASP A 5 19.65 -5.77 8.67
C ASP A 5 18.34 -6.50 9.03
N SER A 6 17.42 -5.83 9.72
CA SER A 6 16.17 -6.40 10.18
C SER A 6 15.05 -5.36 10.19
N LEU A 7 13.79 -5.79 10.09
CA LEU A 7 12.60 -4.93 10.12
C LEU A 7 11.59 -5.45 11.15
N PRO A 8 10.77 -4.57 11.78
CA PRO A 8 9.70 -5.01 12.66
C PRO A 8 8.50 -5.48 11.83
N VAL A 9 8.12 -6.75 11.99
CA VAL A 9 7.14 -7.41 11.11
C VAL A 9 5.96 -7.88 11.93
N VAL A 10 4.77 -7.46 11.53
CA VAL A 10 3.50 -7.95 12.09
C VAL A 10 3.26 -9.37 11.63
N GLU A 11 3.31 -9.59 10.31
CA GLU A 11 3.05 -10.87 9.68
C GLU A 11 3.62 -10.94 8.27
N THR A 12 3.79 -12.17 7.78
CA THR A 12 4.00 -12.46 6.37
C THR A 12 3.01 -13.53 5.93
N PHE A 13 2.49 -13.44 4.70
CA PHE A 13 1.53 -14.42 4.19
C PHE A 13 1.44 -14.39 2.66
N HIS A 14 1.08 -15.52 2.05
CA HIS A 14 0.82 -15.66 0.62
C HIS A 14 -0.69 -15.67 0.38
N SER A 15 -1.20 -14.73 -0.42
CA SER A 15 -2.63 -14.56 -0.70
C SER A 15 -2.84 -13.95 -2.10
N LEU A 16 -3.99 -13.29 -2.31
CA LEU A 16 -4.28 -12.47 -3.49
C LEU A 16 -4.28 -10.99 -3.09
N GLN A 17 -3.69 -10.13 -3.93
CA GLN A 17 -3.88 -8.68 -3.80
C GLN A 17 -5.37 -8.37 -3.90
N GLY A 18 -5.93 -7.81 -2.85
CA GLY A 18 -7.37 -7.58 -2.73
C GLY A 18 -7.82 -6.21 -3.21
N GLU A 19 -6.89 -5.30 -3.53
CA GLU A 19 -7.15 -3.90 -3.83
C GLU A 19 -6.38 -3.41 -5.08
N GLY A 20 -6.77 -2.23 -5.58
CA GLY A 20 -5.98 -1.51 -6.59
C GLY A 20 -5.96 -2.15 -7.98
N HIS A 21 -5.01 -1.71 -8.80
CA HIS A 21 -4.80 -2.15 -10.18
C HIS A 21 -4.48 -3.64 -10.29
N HIS A 22 -3.81 -4.19 -9.28
CA HIS A 22 -3.37 -5.58 -9.23
C HIS A 22 -4.32 -6.52 -8.48
N CYS A 23 -5.54 -6.06 -8.18
CA CYS A 23 -6.58 -6.85 -7.54
C CYS A 23 -6.78 -8.21 -8.23
N GLY A 24 -6.79 -9.29 -7.44
CA GLY A 24 -6.93 -10.69 -7.87
C GLY A 24 -5.62 -11.40 -8.22
N ARG A 25 -4.48 -10.71 -8.30
CA ARG A 25 -3.18 -11.35 -8.59
C ARG A 25 -2.61 -11.99 -7.32
N SER A 26 -1.96 -13.14 -7.47
CA SER A 26 -1.27 -13.81 -6.35
C SER A 26 -0.06 -13.01 -5.88
N ALA A 27 0.05 -12.80 -4.58
CA ALA A 27 1.07 -11.95 -3.97
C ALA A 27 1.51 -12.48 -2.60
N PHE A 28 2.78 -12.27 -2.29
CA PHE A 28 3.32 -12.46 -0.94
C PHE A 28 3.32 -11.13 -0.22
N PHE A 29 2.82 -11.08 1.01
CA PHE A 29 2.71 -9.87 1.80
C PHE A 29 3.75 -9.86 2.90
N ILE A 30 4.43 -8.72 3.04
CA ILE A 30 5.25 -8.38 4.20
C ILE A 30 4.58 -7.18 4.87
N ARG A 31 3.90 -7.42 5.99
CA ARG A 31 3.25 -6.37 6.78
C ARG A 31 4.19 -5.91 7.88
N LEU A 32 4.73 -4.70 7.74
CA LEU A 32 5.59 -4.08 8.75
C LEU A 32 4.76 -3.53 9.92
N ALA A 33 5.42 -3.33 11.05
CA ALA A 33 4.85 -2.66 12.21
C ALA A 33 5.31 -1.19 12.28
N GLY A 34 4.59 -0.37 13.04
CA GLY A 34 4.87 1.04 13.25
C GLY A 34 4.07 1.93 12.31
N CYS A 35 3.16 2.74 12.85
CA CYS A 35 2.46 3.78 12.10
C CYS A 35 2.21 5.00 12.98
N LYS A 36 2.65 6.17 12.53
CA LYS A 36 2.42 7.45 13.21
C LYS A 36 1.45 8.36 12.45
N VAL A 37 0.90 7.88 11.32
CA VAL A 37 -0.04 8.65 10.48
C VAL A 37 -1.35 8.95 11.22
N GLY A 38 -1.86 7.99 12.01
CA GLY A 38 -2.94 8.25 12.96
C GLY A 38 -4.36 8.20 12.39
N CYS A 39 -4.63 7.45 11.32
CA CYS A 39 -5.95 7.40 10.71
C CYS A 39 -7.02 6.80 11.64
N THR A 40 -8.12 7.54 11.87
CA THR A 40 -9.21 7.15 12.78
C THR A 40 -9.94 5.88 12.32
N TRP A 41 -10.05 5.70 11.00
CA TRP A 41 -10.72 4.60 10.32
C TRP A 41 -9.81 3.42 9.95
N CYS A 42 -8.55 3.43 10.38
CA CYS A 42 -7.61 2.34 10.09
C CYS A 42 -8.15 0.97 10.53
N ASP A 43 -8.20 -0.01 9.64
CA ASP A 43 -8.62 -1.38 9.90
C ASP A 43 -7.49 -2.26 10.47
N THR A 44 -6.24 -1.79 10.40
CA THR A 44 -5.03 -2.49 10.87
C THR A 44 -4.34 -1.78 12.04
N LYS A 45 -5.11 -1.20 12.97
CA LYS A 45 -4.57 -0.51 14.18
C LYS A 45 -3.60 -1.35 15.01
N HIS A 46 -3.73 -2.68 14.98
CA HIS A 46 -2.83 -3.61 15.65
C HIS A 46 -1.37 -3.52 15.13
N SER A 47 -1.16 -3.00 13.91
CA SER A 47 0.17 -2.79 13.32
C SER A 47 0.87 -1.52 13.81
N TRP A 48 0.19 -0.63 14.55
CA TRP A 48 0.74 0.68 14.91
C TRP A 48 1.87 0.65 15.95
N PRO A 49 1.78 -0.11 17.07
CA PRO A 49 2.84 -0.16 18.06
C PRO A 49 4.05 -0.92 17.53
N LEU A 50 5.27 -0.38 17.66
CA LEU A 50 6.48 -1.05 17.19
C LEU A 50 6.92 -2.16 18.13
N GLU A 51 6.85 -1.89 19.43
CA GLU A 51 7.36 -2.71 20.52
C GLU A 51 6.66 -4.07 20.67
N ASN A 52 5.48 -4.22 20.07
CA ASN A 52 4.68 -5.45 20.17
C ASN A 52 5.03 -6.51 19.12
N HIS A 53 5.91 -6.20 18.17
CA HIS A 53 6.18 -7.06 17.01
C HIS A 53 7.66 -7.45 16.90
N PRO A 54 7.95 -8.71 16.54
CA PRO A 54 9.33 -9.18 16.44
C PRO A 54 10.07 -8.48 15.29
N ARG A 55 11.37 -8.26 15.49
CA ARG A 55 12.26 -7.90 14.38
C ARG A 55 12.68 -9.17 13.65
N ARG A 56 12.54 -9.17 12.34
CA ARG A 56 12.92 -10.28 11.46
C ARG A 56 14.05 -9.83 10.54
N SER A 57 15.03 -10.69 10.28
CA SER A 57 16.11 -10.36 9.35
C SER A 57 15.57 -10.20 7.93
N ILE A 58 16.14 -9.27 7.18
CA ILE A 58 15.75 -9.05 5.78
C ILE A 58 16.05 -10.29 4.94
N ASP A 59 17.16 -10.98 5.20
CA ASP A 59 17.50 -12.21 4.47
C ASP A 59 16.46 -13.32 4.68
N ALA A 60 15.89 -13.45 5.89
CA ALA A 60 14.81 -14.42 6.13
C ALA A 60 13.51 -14.02 5.42
N LEU A 61 13.18 -12.72 5.40
CA LEU A 61 12.00 -12.22 4.67
C LEU A 61 12.14 -12.45 3.16
N ALA A 62 13.33 -12.21 2.61
CA ALA A 62 13.62 -12.47 1.20
C ALA A 62 13.53 -13.96 0.86
N GLN A 63 14.02 -14.84 1.74
CA GLN A 63 13.88 -16.29 1.56
C GLN A 63 12.41 -16.73 1.54
N GLU A 64 11.56 -16.17 2.41
CA GLU A 64 10.12 -16.45 2.38
C GLU A 64 9.46 -15.94 1.10
N ALA A 65 9.84 -14.75 0.63
CA ALA A 65 9.34 -14.20 -0.63
C ALA A 65 9.74 -15.08 -1.83
N VAL A 66 10.99 -15.54 -1.89
CA VAL A 66 11.46 -16.49 -2.91
C VAL A 66 10.67 -17.79 -2.87
N GLU A 67 10.40 -18.32 -1.68
CA GLU A 67 9.61 -19.53 -1.52
C GLU A 67 8.16 -19.31 -1.96
N ALA A 68 7.55 -18.19 -1.60
CA ALA A 68 6.22 -17.82 -2.07
C ALA A 68 6.16 -17.66 -3.60
N ALA A 69 7.21 -17.09 -4.21
CA ALA A 69 7.31 -16.97 -5.67
C ALA A 69 7.37 -18.35 -6.35
N ARG A 70 8.12 -19.30 -5.79
CA ARG A 70 8.11 -20.71 -6.26
C ARG A 70 6.73 -21.36 -6.12
N ASN A 71 5.96 -20.94 -5.13
CA ASN A 71 4.58 -21.38 -4.90
C ASN A 71 3.53 -20.56 -5.68
N GLY A 72 3.95 -19.65 -6.56
CA GLY A 72 3.08 -18.94 -7.50
C GLY A 72 2.74 -17.49 -7.14
N ALA A 73 3.35 -16.90 -6.10
CA ALA A 73 3.27 -15.47 -5.87
C ALA A 73 3.92 -14.73 -7.06
N ALA A 74 3.22 -13.78 -7.65
CA ALA A 74 3.73 -13.02 -8.79
C ALA A 74 4.63 -11.86 -8.36
N PHE A 75 4.44 -11.33 -7.15
CA PHE A 75 5.18 -10.20 -6.59
C PHE A 75 5.07 -10.21 -5.07
N THR A 76 5.94 -9.43 -4.42
CA THR A 76 5.91 -9.17 -2.97
C THR A 76 5.36 -7.79 -2.68
N VAL A 77 4.29 -7.70 -1.90
CA VAL A 77 3.72 -6.44 -1.40
C VAL A 77 4.33 -6.10 -0.04
N ILE A 78 5.02 -4.97 0.03
CA ILE A 78 5.49 -4.36 1.28
C ILE A 78 4.45 -3.33 1.71
N THR A 79 3.86 -3.56 2.88
CA THR A 79 2.77 -2.74 3.45
C THR A 79 2.93 -2.67 4.97
N GLY A 80 1.91 -2.18 5.67
CA GLY A 80 1.74 -2.41 7.10
C GLY A 80 2.45 -1.43 8.00
N GLY A 81 1.75 -1.05 9.07
CA GLY A 81 1.99 0.24 9.66
C GLY A 81 2.05 1.29 8.54
N GLU A 82 3.04 2.17 8.57
CA GLU A 82 3.49 2.90 7.39
C GLU A 82 4.89 2.37 7.02
N PRO A 83 5.06 1.68 5.88
CA PRO A 83 6.33 1.03 5.57
C PRO A 83 7.48 2.02 5.37
N LEU A 84 7.23 3.24 4.90
CA LEU A 84 8.25 4.27 4.72
C LEU A 84 8.70 4.94 6.03
N HIS A 85 8.14 4.56 7.19
CA HIS A 85 8.78 4.84 8.47
C HIS A 85 10.11 4.09 8.65
N HIS A 86 10.39 3.12 7.78
CA HIS A 86 11.60 2.31 7.76
C HIS A 86 12.41 2.56 6.48
N ASP A 87 13.71 2.29 6.54
CA ASP A 87 14.55 2.21 5.35
C ASP A 87 14.38 0.85 4.69
N LEU A 88 13.75 0.84 3.51
CA LEU A 88 13.45 -0.37 2.74
C LEU A 88 14.55 -0.76 1.75
N SER A 89 15.63 0.02 1.63
CA SER A 89 16.61 -0.12 0.54
C SER A 89 17.19 -1.53 0.46
N ARG A 90 17.68 -2.06 1.59
CA ARG A 90 18.24 -3.42 1.64
C ARG A 90 17.19 -4.50 1.34
N LEU A 91 15.93 -4.29 1.75
CA LEU A 91 14.87 -5.27 1.47
C LEU A 91 14.54 -5.31 -0.02
N THR A 92 14.36 -4.15 -0.66
CA THR A 92 14.09 -4.09 -2.10
C THR A 92 15.26 -4.62 -2.91
N ASP A 93 16.50 -4.32 -2.51
CA ASP A 93 17.71 -4.78 -3.21
C ASP A 93 17.82 -6.31 -3.19
N VAL A 94 17.68 -6.94 -2.02
CA VAL A 94 17.77 -8.41 -1.89
C VAL A 94 16.61 -9.11 -2.60
N LEU A 95 15.40 -8.54 -2.59
CA LEU A 95 14.27 -9.09 -3.35
C LEU A 95 14.54 -9.02 -4.86
N ALA A 96 15.07 -7.90 -5.35
CA ALA A 96 15.42 -7.70 -6.75
C ALA A 96 16.56 -8.63 -7.21
N GLU A 97 17.56 -8.89 -6.37
CA GLU A 97 18.63 -9.88 -6.64
C GLU A 97 18.08 -11.29 -6.91
N HIS A 98 16.93 -11.61 -6.32
CA HIS A 98 16.23 -12.87 -6.53
C HIS A 98 15.13 -12.81 -7.61
N GLY A 99 15.01 -11.69 -8.34
CA GLY A 99 14.00 -11.49 -9.36
C GLY A 99 12.56 -11.38 -8.82
N ASN A 100 12.39 -11.04 -7.55
CA ASN A 100 11.07 -10.79 -6.97
C ASN A 100 10.65 -9.34 -7.19
N GLU A 101 9.63 -9.15 -8.04
CA GLU A 101 8.97 -7.85 -8.22
C GLU A 101 8.38 -7.37 -6.88
N THR A 102 8.63 -6.11 -6.53
CA THR A 102 8.24 -5.52 -5.25
C THR A 102 7.23 -4.40 -5.43
N HIS A 103 6.09 -4.51 -4.74
CA HIS A 103 5.03 -3.51 -4.72
C HIS A 103 5.00 -2.83 -3.35
N LEU A 104 4.94 -1.50 -3.32
CA LEU A 104 4.86 -0.70 -2.09
C LEU A 104 3.45 -0.14 -1.92
N GLU A 105 2.87 -0.32 -0.75
CA GLU A 105 1.65 0.38 -0.32
C GLU A 105 1.96 1.38 0.80
N THR A 106 1.81 2.68 0.54
CA THR A 106 2.21 3.74 1.49
C THR A 106 1.20 4.88 1.54
N SER A 107 1.12 5.59 2.67
CA SER A 107 0.44 6.90 2.76
C SER A 107 1.24 8.03 2.13
N GLY A 108 2.55 7.84 2.01
CA GLY A 108 3.51 8.77 1.42
C GLY A 108 3.92 9.96 2.27
N VAL A 109 3.69 9.92 3.58
CA VAL A 109 4.12 10.98 4.51
C VAL A 109 5.66 11.10 4.61
N ASP A 110 6.37 10.00 4.41
CA ASP A 110 7.83 9.92 4.46
C ASP A 110 8.46 9.84 3.08
N ARG A 111 9.80 9.99 3.04
CA ARG A 111 10.56 9.91 1.79
C ARG A 111 10.58 8.47 1.31
N LEU A 112 10.60 8.28 -0.01
CA LEU A 112 10.76 6.97 -0.59
C LEU A 112 12.14 6.39 -0.23
N SER A 113 12.14 5.18 0.31
CA SER A 113 13.33 4.36 0.55
C SER A 113 13.24 3.09 -0.31
N GLY A 114 14.39 2.61 -0.79
CA GLY A 114 14.46 1.52 -1.75
C GLY A 114 13.91 1.83 -3.14
N SER A 115 13.77 0.77 -3.93
CA SER A 115 13.44 0.81 -5.36
C SER A 115 12.31 -0.15 -5.69
N PRO A 116 11.07 0.09 -5.23
CA PRO A 116 9.92 -0.75 -5.58
C PRO A 116 9.59 -0.62 -7.08
N ASP A 117 9.09 -1.71 -7.67
CA ASP A 117 8.65 -1.79 -9.06
C ASP A 117 7.26 -1.18 -9.29
N TRP A 118 6.44 -1.13 -8.23
CA TRP A 118 5.11 -0.51 -8.26
C TRP A 118 4.83 0.22 -6.96
N ILE A 119 4.33 1.45 -7.03
CA ILE A 119 3.98 2.28 -5.87
C ILE A 119 2.49 2.60 -5.88
N THR A 120 1.78 2.04 -4.91
CA THR A 120 0.41 2.42 -4.56
C THR A 120 0.44 3.46 -3.44
N LEU A 121 0.13 4.70 -3.80
CA LEU A 121 0.01 5.82 -2.88
C LEU A 121 -1.44 5.98 -2.42
N SER A 122 -1.69 5.86 -1.12
CA SER A 122 -2.99 6.11 -0.50
C SER A 122 -2.92 7.29 0.46
N PRO A 123 -3.01 8.53 -0.05
CA PRO A 123 -2.76 9.73 0.74
C PRO A 123 -3.85 9.92 1.81
N LYS A 124 -3.50 10.63 2.89
CA LYS A 124 -4.42 10.92 4.01
C LYS A 124 -4.56 12.42 4.17
N ARG A 125 -5.79 12.96 4.15
CA ARG A 125 -6.02 14.42 4.24
C ARG A 125 -5.33 15.08 5.46
N HIS A 126 -5.38 14.42 6.61
CA HIS A 126 -4.77 14.92 7.86
C HIS A 126 -3.24 14.80 7.90
N SER A 127 -2.65 14.05 6.97
CA SER A 127 -1.20 13.90 6.82
C SER A 127 -0.86 13.73 5.34
N PRO A 128 -0.86 14.84 4.57
CA PRO A 128 -0.69 14.79 3.12
C PRO A 128 0.65 14.17 2.71
N PRO A 129 0.71 13.49 1.55
CA PRO A 129 1.92 12.85 1.09
C PRO A 129 2.96 13.88 0.65
N ARG A 130 4.21 13.42 0.51
CA ARG A 130 5.24 14.19 -0.16
C ARG A 130 4.94 14.27 -1.65
N ARG A 131 5.15 15.46 -2.24
CA ARG A 131 5.03 15.69 -3.67
C ARG A 131 5.90 14.74 -4.51
N GLU A 132 7.06 14.34 -4.01
CA GLU A 132 7.91 13.34 -4.66
C GLU A 132 7.15 12.03 -4.93
N LEU A 133 6.39 11.53 -3.95
CA LEU A 133 5.65 10.29 -4.11
C LEU A 133 4.42 10.45 -5.00
N LEU A 134 3.76 11.60 -4.97
CA LEU A 134 2.67 11.89 -5.93
C LEU A 134 3.19 11.81 -7.38
N GLN A 135 4.37 12.36 -7.65
CA GLN A 135 4.96 12.37 -9.00
C GLN A 135 5.51 11.00 -9.43
N ARG A 136 5.86 10.13 -8.47
CA ARG A 136 6.48 8.82 -8.72
C ARG A 136 5.51 7.65 -8.61
N CYS A 137 4.30 7.83 -8.07
CA CYS A 137 3.39 6.72 -7.88
C CYS A 137 2.77 6.23 -9.20
N ASP A 138 2.70 4.91 -9.32
CA ASP A 138 2.02 4.24 -10.43
C ASP A 138 0.51 4.21 -10.20
N GLU A 139 0.10 4.19 -8.94
CA GLU A 139 -1.29 4.17 -8.51
C GLU A 139 -1.56 5.20 -7.41
N LEU A 140 -2.58 6.05 -7.61
CA LEU A 140 -3.18 6.88 -6.58
C LEU A 140 -4.51 6.26 -6.15
N LYS A 141 -4.59 5.77 -4.91
CA LYS A 141 -5.78 5.13 -4.34
C LYS A 141 -6.31 5.92 -3.15
N VAL A 142 -7.34 6.73 -3.37
CA VAL A 142 -7.91 7.60 -2.34
C VAL A 142 -9.08 6.90 -1.67
N ILE A 143 -9.04 6.83 -0.33
CA ILE A 143 -10.15 6.29 0.46
C ILE A 143 -11.24 7.36 0.58
N VAL A 144 -12.49 7.00 0.29
CA VAL A 144 -13.64 7.90 0.31
C VAL A 144 -14.61 7.48 1.42
N HIS A 145 -14.87 8.39 2.36
CA HIS A 145 -15.91 8.29 3.37
C HIS A 145 -16.97 9.39 3.22
N GLU A 146 -16.54 10.58 2.76
CA GLU A 146 -17.39 11.77 2.67
C GLU A 146 -17.06 12.63 1.43
N GLN A 147 -17.89 13.63 1.16
CA GLN A 147 -17.79 14.47 -0.05
C GLN A 147 -16.42 15.17 -0.18
N ASP A 148 -15.87 15.60 0.95
CA ASP A 148 -14.59 16.28 0.99
C ASP A 148 -13.46 15.38 0.47
N ASP A 149 -13.58 14.05 0.58
CA ASP A 149 -12.57 13.08 0.10
C ASP A 149 -12.47 13.06 -1.42
N LEU A 150 -13.56 13.37 -2.12
CA LEU A 150 -13.54 13.55 -3.56
C LEU A 150 -12.75 14.80 -3.95
N SER A 151 -12.97 15.92 -3.26
CA SER A 151 -12.20 17.15 -3.50
C SER A 151 -10.70 16.92 -3.27
N PHE A 152 -10.36 16.24 -2.18
CA PHE A 152 -8.99 15.85 -1.88
C PHE A 152 -8.40 14.92 -2.94
N ALA A 153 -9.18 13.96 -3.45
CA ALA A 153 -8.73 13.05 -4.49
C ALA A 153 -8.37 13.79 -5.78
N GLU A 154 -9.19 14.77 -6.17
CA GLU A 154 -8.95 15.61 -7.34
C GLU A 154 -7.69 16.47 -7.19
N GLU A 155 -7.47 17.05 -6.01
CA GLU A 155 -6.25 17.81 -5.68
C GLU A 155 -5.01 16.93 -5.80
N MET A 156 -5.00 15.77 -5.14
CA MET A 156 -3.86 14.83 -5.21
C MET A 156 -3.61 14.34 -6.64
N ALA A 157 -4.68 14.00 -7.38
CA ALA A 157 -4.56 13.55 -8.77
C ALA A 157 -3.95 14.62 -9.68
N SER A 158 -4.20 15.91 -9.42
CA SER A 158 -3.60 17.01 -10.19
C SER A 158 -2.08 17.11 -10.05
N GLU A 159 -1.53 16.54 -8.97
CA GLU A 159 -0.11 16.50 -8.67
C GLU A 159 0.55 15.15 -9.02
N THR A 160 -0.18 14.22 -9.65
CA THR A 160 0.38 12.92 -10.05
C THR A 160 1.17 12.99 -11.36
N GLY A 161 2.04 11.99 -11.57
CA GLY A 161 2.75 11.81 -12.82
C GLY A 161 1.83 11.40 -13.98
N PRO A 162 2.28 11.55 -15.24
CA PRO A 162 1.52 11.05 -16.38
C PRO A 162 1.41 9.52 -16.33
N GLY A 163 0.21 9.00 -16.58
CA GLY A 163 -0.03 7.54 -16.61
C GLY A 163 -0.39 6.91 -15.26
N THR A 164 -0.37 7.67 -14.16
CA THR A 164 -0.81 7.19 -12.85
C THR A 164 -2.26 6.68 -12.91
N VAL A 165 -2.47 5.48 -12.40
CA VAL A 165 -3.81 4.88 -12.26
C VAL A 165 -4.54 5.55 -11.10
N LEU A 166 -5.69 6.15 -11.37
CA LEU A 166 -6.48 6.86 -10.36
C LEU A 166 -7.63 5.98 -9.87
N LEU A 167 -7.67 5.67 -8.57
CA LEU A 167 -8.74 4.92 -7.93
C LEU A 167 -9.40 5.69 -6.80
N LEU A 168 -10.73 5.60 -6.76
CA LEU A 168 -11.52 5.91 -5.58
C LEU A 168 -11.93 4.60 -4.92
N GLN A 169 -11.52 4.41 -3.67
CA GLN A 169 -11.86 3.24 -2.88
C GLN A 169 -12.82 3.66 -1.75
N PRO A 170 -14.07 3.17 -1.73
CA PRO A 170 -14.94 3.35 -0.59
C PRO A 170 -14.27 2.84 0.68
N GLY A 171 -14.34 3.61 1.76
CA GLY A 171 -13.99 3.11 3.08
C GLY A 171 -14.84 1.89 3.43
N TRP A 172 -14.25 0.90 4.09
CA TRP A 172 -14.99 -0.30 4.49
C TRP A 172 -16.21 0.07 5.32
N GLN A 173 -17.37 -0.49 4.98
CA GLN A 173 -18.68 -0.21 5.62
C GLN A 173 -19.16 1.25 5.51
N SER A 174 -18.54 2.10 4.68
CA SER A 174 -19.03 3.44 4.41
C SER A 174 -20.04 3.43 3.26
N GLU A 175 -21.34 3.46 3.59
CA GLU A 175 -22.42 3.56 2.58
C GLU A 175 -22.30 4.85 1.76
N ASP A 176 -22.01 5.97 2.41
CA ASP A 176 -21.77 7.25 1.75
C ASP A 176 -20.54 7.21 0.84
N GLY A 177 -19.41 6.68 1.34
CA GLY A 177 -18.21 6.49 0.54
C GLY A 177 -18.44 5.62 -0.69
N GLN A 178 -19.26 4.56 -0.55
CA GLN A 178 -19.64 3.70 -1.66
C GLN A 178 -20.48 4.45 -2.70
N ARG A 179 -21.54 5.12 -2.27
CA ARG A 179 -22.41 5.91 -3.15
C ARG A 179 -21.60 6.98 -3.89
N LEU A 180 -20.83 7.78 -3.16
CA LEU A 180 -20.01 8.87 -3.69
C LEU A 180 -18.98 8.37 -4.72
N SER A 181 -18.24 7.31 -4.40
CA SER A 181 -17.23 6.76 -5.31
C SER A 181 -17.86 6.23 -6.60
N ILE A 182 -19.00 5.53 -6.50
CA ILE A 182 -19.72 5.01 -7.67
C ILE A 182 -20.23 6.16 -8.55
N GLU A 183 -20.90 7.15 -7.95
CA GLU A 183 -21.42 8.32 -8.67
C GLU A 183 -20.30 9.09 -9.37
N HIS A 184 -19.18 9.33 -8.69
CA HIS A 184 -18.04 10.06 -9.24
C HIS A 184 -17.38 9.31 -10.42
N VAL A 185 -17.06 8.02 -10.25
CA VAL A 185 -16.42 7.19 -11.29
C VAL A 185 -17.32 7.06 -12.52
N ARG A 186 -18.64 6.97 -12.36
CA ARG A 186 -19.60 6.93 -13.48
C ARG A 186 -19.58 8.20 -14.33
N CYS A 187 -19.30 9.35 -13.71
CA CYS A 187 -19.28 10.64 -14.38
C CYS A 187 -17.88 11.07 -14.85
N GLN A 188 -16.82 10.49 -14.28
CA GLN A 188 -15.43 10.85 -14.58
C GLN A 188 -14.60 9.66 -15.06
N ARG A 189 -14.39 9.58 -16.38
CA ARG A 189 -13.73 8.43 -17.05
C ARG A 189 -12.28 8.15 -16.62
N ARG A 190 -11.60 9.12 -16.01
CA ARG A 190 -10.20 8.95 -15.56
C ARG A 190 -10.07 8.12 -14.28
N TRP A 191 -11.14 8.06 -13.49
CA TRP A 191 -11.15 7.33 -12.22
C TRP A 191 -11.63 5.90 -12.42
N LYS A 192 -11.10 4.98 -11.61
CA LYS A 192 -11.60 3.61 -11.46
C LYS A 192 -12.15 3.43 -10.05
N LEU A 193 -13.12 2.52 -9.91
CA LEU A 193 -13.60 2.12 -8.59
C LEU A 193 -12.66 1.05 -8.02
N GLY A 194 -12.06 1.32 -6.86
CA GLY A 194 -11.28 0.36 -6.08
C GLY A 194 -12.18 -0.36 -5.07
N LEU A 195 -12.10 -1.69 -5.02
CA LEU A 195 -12.84 -2.51 -4.07
C LEU A 195 -11.85 -3.27 -3.16
N GLN A 196 -12.29 -3.59 -1.95
CA GLN A 196 -11.54 -4.42 -1.00
C GLN A 196 -11.99 -5.88 -1.10
N THR A 197 -11.67 -6.54 -2.22
CA THR A 197 -12.23 -7.86 -2.57
C THR A 197 -11.89 -8.96 -1.56
N HIS A 198 -10.70 -8.90 -0.94
CA HIS A 198 -10.28 -9.83 0.10
C HIS A 198 -11.26 -9.89 1.29
N LYS A 199 -11.89 -8.77 1.66
CA LYS A 199 -12.89 -8.71 2.74
C LYS A 199 -14.17 -9.48 2.40
N TRP A 200 -14.56 -9.50 1.13
CA TRP A 200 -15.72 -10.27 0.65
C TRP A 200 -15.41 -11.77 0.55
N LEU A 201 -14.17 -12.10 0.19
CA LEU A 201 -13.72 -13.47 -0.04
C LEU A 201 -13.22 -14.17 1.24
N GLY A 202 -13.10 -13.45 2.35
CA GLY A 202 -12.52 -13.97 3.59
C GLY A 202 -11.04 -14.32 3.45
N LEU A 203 -10.34 -13.65 2.52
CA LEU A 203 -8.90 -13.80 2.32
C LEU A 203 -8.15 -12.85 3.25
N ARG A 204 -6.93 -13.24 3.60
CA ARG A 204 -5.98 -12.36 4.28
C ARG A 204 -5.34 -11.40 3.30
#